data_AF-A0A971X5N4-F1
#
_entry.id   AF-A0A971X5N4-F1
#
_cell.length_a   1.000
_cell.length_b   1.000
_cell.length_c   1.000
_cell.angle_alpha   90.00
_cell.angle_beta   90.00
_cell.angle_gamma   90.00
#
_symmetry.space_group_name_H-M   'P 1'
#
loop_
_entity.id
_entity.type
_entity.pdbx_description
1 polymer ?
#
loop_
_entity_poly.entity_id
_entity_poly.type
_entity_poly.pdbx_seq_one_letter_code
_entity_poly.pdbx_strand_id
1 'polypeptide(L)'
;MSDPNNPAADSGMAVSDHDSPWKSAIEVFFQPCLELLFPQVAARLDWSHEPAFMDTELQKLTSDSSDTRRHVDKLIRVRTLGGEFHWILLHIEVQGEPEAQFTRRMFTYYYRLIERFDEPVVSM
;
A
#
# COMPACT_ATOMS: atom_id res chain seq x y z
N MET A 1 41.80 38.66 -1.87
CA MET A 1 41.10 38.88 -0.59
C MET A 1 39.65 38.53 -0.83
N SER A 2 39.28 37.31 -0.45
CA SER A 2 37.90 36.83 -0.42
C SER A 2 37.51 36.83 1.05
N ASP A 3 36.37 37.45 1.38
CA ASP A 3 35.82 37.42 2.73
C ASP A 3 34.30 37.09 2.66
N PRO A 4 33.76 36.50 3.73
CA PRO A 4 33.03 35.24 3.65
C PRO A 4 31.74 35.34 4.47
N ASN A 5 30.59 35.64 3.89
CA ASN A 5 29.33 35.45 4.61
C ASN A 5 28.09 35.50 3.70
N ASN A 6 27.57 34.31 3.42
CA ASN A 6 26.19 34.06 3.00
C ASN A 6 25.26 34.35 4.21
N PRO A 7 23.98 34.75 4.05
CA PRO A 7 22.96 33.70 4.02
C PRO A 7 21.67 34.07 3.25
N ALA A 8 21.31 33.26 2.26
CA ALA A 8 19.94 32.78 2.03
C ALA A 8 20.02 31.69 0.94
N ALA A 9 20.36 30.45 1.30
CA ALA A 9 19.33 29.47 1.64
C ALA A 9 18.22 29.47 0.59
N ASP A 10 18.55 28.92 -0.58
CA ASP A 10 17.60 28.28 -1.47
C ASP A 10 16.81 27.28 -0.62
N SER A 11 15.69 27.74 -0.09
CA SER A 11 14.71 26.88 0.56
C SER A 11 14.04 26.13 -0.57
N GLY A 12 14.71 25.07 -1.03
CA GLY A 12 14.06 23.98 -1.74
C GLY A 12 12.86 23.62 -0.89
N MET A 13 11.66 23.97 -1.38
CA MET A 13 10.41 23.55 -0.79
C MET A 13 10.53 22.05 -0.64
N ALA A 14 10.73 21.60 0.60
CA ALA A 14 10.58 20.20 0.95
C ALA A 14 9.15 19.86 0.56
N VAL A 15 9.00 19.22 -0.59
CA VAL A 15 7.76 18.63 -1.04
C VAL A 15 7.42 17.64 0.05
N SER A 16 6.54 18.09 0.91
CA SER A 16 6.26 17.46 2.18
C SER A 16 5.71 16.07 1.93
N ASP A 17 6.39 15.09 2.50
CA ASP A 17 6.17 13.65 2.41
C ASP A 17 4.84 13.25 3.08
N HIS A 18 3.73 13.71 2.50
CA HIS A 18 2.36 13.60 3.06
C HIS A 18 1.77 12.18 2.94
N ASP A 19 2.45 11.24 2.27
CA ASP A 19 1.97 9.86 2.09
C ASP A 19 2.39 8.93 3.26
N SER A 20 3.46 9.28 3.97
CA SER A 20 4.01 8.49 5.09
C SER A 20 3.00 8.23 6.24
N PRO A 21 2.14 9.20 6.63
CA PRO A 21 1.15 8.97 7.68
C PRO A 21 0.06 7.97 7.29
N TRP A 22 -0.43 8.01 6.05
CA TRP A 22 -1.51 7.13 5.60
C TRP A 22 -1.06 5.67 5.52
N LYS A 23 0.17 5.41 5.06
CA LYS A 23 0.74 4.05 5.03
C LYS A 23 0.83 3.45 6.42
N SER A 24 1.34 4.23 7.37
CA SER A 24 1.44 3.83 8.78
C SER A 24 0.05 3.68 9.43
N ALA A 25 -0.90 4.56 9.08
CA ALA A 25 -2.27 4.49 9.60
C ALA A 25 -2.97 3.21 9.16
N ILE A 26 -2.78 2.74 7.92
CA ILE A 26 -3.40 1.50 7.45
C ILE A 26 -2.86 0.28 8.18
N GLU A 27 -1.58 0.24 8.57
CA GLU A 27 -1.06 -0.85 9.39
C GLU A 27 -1.72 -0.89 10.77
N VAL A 28 -1.91 0.27 11.40
CA VAL A 28 -2.53 0.41 12.72
C VAL A 28 -4.04 0.14 12.67
N PHE A 29 -4.71 0.61 11.63
CA PHE A 29 -6.17 0.59 11.49
C PHE A 29 -6.66 -0.45 10.49
N PHE A 30 -5.86 -1.46 10.13
CA PHE A 30 -6.22 -2.44 9.12
C PHE A 30 -7.54 -3.15 9.44
N GLN A 31 -7.68 -3.66 10.67
CA GLN A 31 -8.92 -4.32 11.10
C GLN A 31 -10.13 -3.37 11.06
N PRO A 32 -10.11 -2.20 11.73
CA PRO A 32 -11.21 -1.23 11.62
C PRO A 32 -11.53 -0.81 10.18
N CYS A 33 -10.51 -0.71 9.31
CA CYS A 33 -10.69 -0.36 7.90
C CYS A 33 -11.46 -1.45 7.14
N LEU A 34 -11.08 -2.73 7.32
CA LEU A 34 -11.82 -3.85 6.72
C LEU A 34 -13.22 -4.00 7.32
N GLU A 35 -13.40 -3.79 8.62
CA GLU A 35 -14.72 -3.82 9.26
C GLU A 35 -15.66 -2.74 8.69
N LEU A 36 -15.12 -1.55 8.38
CA LEU A 36 -15.89 -0.45 7.82
C LEU A 36 -16.20 -0.64 6.33
N LEU A 37 -15.20 -0.97 5.51
CA LEU A 37 -15.31 -0.97 4.05
C LEU A 37 -15.72 -2.33 3.49
N PHE A 38 -15.31 -3.42 4.14
CA PHE A 38 -15.49 -4.80 3.66
C PHE A 38 -15.94 -5.74 4.79
N PRO A 39 -17.08 -5.45 5.46
CA PRO A 39 -17.49 -6.16 6.67
C PRO A 39 -17.62 -7.68 6.49
N GLN A 40 -18.00 -8.13 5.28
CA GLN A 40 -18.10 -9.56 4.97
C GLN A 40 -16.74 -10.26 4.85
N VAL A 41 -15.69 -9.54 4.46
CA VAL A 41 -14.32 -10.05 4.44
C VAL A 41 -13.79 -10.08 5.86
N ALA A 42 -13.93 -8.95 6.59
CA ALA A 42 -13.50 -8.84 7.99
C ALA A 42 -14.08 -9.94 8.88
N ALA A 43 -15.37 -10.27 8.70
CA ALA A 43 -16.05 -11.32 9.46
C ALA A 43 -15.51 -12.75 9.22
N ARG A 44 -14.68 -12.97 8.19
CA ARG A 44 -14.09 -14.28 7.86
C ARG A 44 -12.64 -14.41 8.31
N LEU A 45 -12.01 -13.33 8.78
CA LEU A 45 -10.61 -13.32 9.20
C LEU A 45 -10.48 -13.69 10.68
N ASP A 46 -9.39 -14.37 11.01
CA ASP A 46 -9.00 -14.71 12.37
C ASP A 46 -8.12 -13.59 12.95
N TRP A 47 -8.75 -12.64 13.63
CA TRP A 47 -8.08 -11.49 14.25
C TRP A 47 -7.22 -11.85 15.46
N SER A 48 -7.26 -13.10 15.95
CA SER A 48 -6.30 -13.56 16.96
C SER A 48 -4.91 -13.82 16.37
N HIS A 49 -4.84 -13.95 15.04
CA HIS A 49 -3.60 -14.04 14.29
C HIS A 49 -3.24 -12.69 13.67
N GLU A 50 -2.04 -12.19 13.96
CA GLU A 50 -1.60 -10.90 13.46
C GLU A 50 -1.43 -10.93 11.93
N PRO A 51 -2.01 -9.95 11.19
CA PRO A 51 -1.78 -9.80 9.76
C PRO A 51 -0.30 -9.51 9.45
N ALA A 52 0.25 -10.15 8.42
CA ALA A 52 1.64 -9.91 8.01
C ALA A 52 1.71 -9.00 6.78
N PHE A 53 2.30 -7.81 6.94
CA PHE A 53 2.48 -6.84 5.86
C PHE A 53 3.74 -7.16 5.05
N MET A 54 3.60 -7.25 3.73
CA MET A 54 4.64 -7.67 2.79
C MET A 54 5.07 -6.53 1.85
N ASP A 55 5.34 -5.36 2.41
CA ASP A 55 5.73 -4.16 1.66
C ASP A 55 6.95 -4.39 0.76
N THR A 56 7.97 -5.10 1.25
CA THR A 56 9.18 -5.41 0.49
C THR A 56 8.88 -6.28 -0.74
N GLU A 57 7.98 -7.26 -0.61
CA GLU A 57 7.62 -8.10 -1.75
C GLU A 57 6.75 -7.33 -2.73
N LEU A 58 5.81 -6.51 -2.23
CA LEU A 58 5.03 -5.62 -3.07
C LEU A 58 5.95 -4.67 -3.87
N GLN A 59 6.94 -4.03 -3.24
CA GLN A 59 7.91 -3.16 -3.92
C GLN A 59 8.69 -3.87 -5.04
N LYS A 60 9.06 -5.15 -4.86
CA LYS A 60 9.69 -5.93 -5.94
C LYS A 60 8.76 -6.17 -7.13
N LEU A 61 7.44 -6.18 -6.89
CA LEU A 61 6.43 -6.30 -7.95
C LEU A 61 6.09 -4.96 -8.59
N THR A 62 6.50 -3.82 -8.01
CA THR A 62 6.15 -2.47 -8.51
C THR A 62 7.34 -1.67 -9.04
N SER A 63 8.54 -2.26 -9.07
CA SER A 63 9.82 -1.60 -9.42
C SER A 63 9.91 -0.92 -10.79
N ASP A 64 8.94 -1.14 -11.69
CA ASP A 64 8.85 -0.50 -13.01
C ASP A 64 7.96 0.75 -13.04
N SER A 65 7.18 1.05 -11.99
CA SER A 65 6.24 2.20 -12.00
C SER A 65 6.79 3.38 -11.20
N SER A 66 7.17 4.44 -11.89
CA SER A 66 7.71 5.69 -11.35
C SER A 66 6.70 6.55 -10.56
N ASP A 67 5.49 6.07 -10.32
CA ASP A 67 4.39 6.86 -9.76
C ASP A 67 3.96 6.32 -8.39
N THR A 68 4.75 6.65 -7.38
CA THR A 68 4.61 6.15 -6.00
C THR A 68 3.93 7.15 -5.06
N ARG A 69 3.47 8.30 -5.57
CA ARG A 69 3.18 9.51 -4.78
C ARG A 69 1.69 9.79 -4.52
N ARG A 70 0.78 8.85 -4.79
CA ARG A 70 -0.67 9.10 -4.72
C ARG A 70 -1.52 7.96 -4.13
N HIS A 71 -0.92 6.80 -3.85
CA HIS A 71 -1.64 5.61 -3.43
C HIS A 71 -0.97 4.93 -2.24
N VAL A 72 -1.79 4.33 -1.39
CA VAL A 72 -1.37 3.41 -0.34
C VAL A 72 -1.70 2.01 -0.80
N ASP A 73 -0.66 1.30 -1.23
CA ASP A 73 -0.74 -0.11 -1.61
C ASP A 73 -0.14 -0.94 -0.49
N LYS A 74 -0.89 -1.94 -0.01
CA LYS A 74 -0.43 -2.90 0.99
C LYS A 74 -0.76 -4.31 0.53
N LEU A 75 0.24 -5.20 0.59
CA LEU A 75 0.04 -6.63 0.44
C LEU A 75 0.07 -7.25 1.83
N ILE A 76 -1.03 -7.87 2.24
CA ILE A 76 -1.22 -8.40 3.58
C ILE A 76 -1.52 -9.90 3.49
N ARG A 77 -0.77 -10.70 4.25
CA ARG A 77 -1.13 -12.09 4.52
C ARG A 77 -2.06 -12.13 5.72
N VAL A 78 -3.21 -12.78 5.56
CA VAL A 78 -4.19 -12.94 6.63
C VAL A 78 -4.52 -14.41 6.83
N ARG A 79 -4.93 -14.75 8.05
CA ARG A 79 -5.48 -16.06 8.38
C ARG A 79 -7.00 -15.97 8.43
N THR A 80 -7.68 -16.95 7.86
CA THR A 80 -9.14 -17.07 7.95
C THR A 80 -9.54 -17.83 9.21
N LEU A 81 -10.81 -17.70 9.63
CA LEU A 81 -11.39 -18.53 10.69
C LEU A 81 -11.36 -20.04 10.36
N GLY A 82 -11.31 -20.40 9.07
CA GLY A 82 -11.12 -21.78 8.61
C GLY A 82 -9.69 -22.30 8.75
N GLY A 83 -8.74 -21.42 9.11
CA GLY A 83 -7.34 -21.74 9.33
C GLY A 83 -6.43 -21.63 8.11
N GLU A 84 -7.00 -21.32 6.94
CA GLU A 84 -6.26 -21.07 5.69
C GLU A 84 -5.62 -19.69 5.69
N PHE A 85 -4.50 -19.55 4.96
CA PHE A 85 -3.88 -18.27 4.69
C PHE A 85 -4.30 -17.75 3.32
N HIS A 86 -4.55 -16.45 3.25
CA HIS A 86 -4.94 -15.76 2.02
C HIS A 86 -4.18 -14.44 1.90
N TRP A 87 -4.06 -13.96 0.66
CA TRP A 87 -3.45 -12.67 0.33
C TRP A 87 -4.50 -11.62 0.05
N ILE A 88 -4.40 -10.48 0.74
CA ILE A 88 -5.18 -9.28 0.46
C ILE A 88 -4.24 -8.23 -0.12
N LEU A 89 -4.57 -7.74 -1.31
CA LEU A 89 -3.99 -6.52 -1.85
C LEU A 89 -4.97 -5.39 -1.59
N LEU A 90 -4.64 -4.50 -0.65
CA LEU A 90 -5.43 -3.33 -0.31
C LEU A 90 -4.88 -2.11 -1.04
N HIS A 91 -5.71 -1.48 -1.86
CA HIS A 91 -5.38 -0.28 -2.61
C HIS A 91 -6.23 0.91 -2.13
N ILE A 92 -5.59 1.99 -1.70
CA ILE A 92 -6.29 3.20 -1.26
C ILE A 92 -5.74 4.42 -1.99
N GLU A 93 -6.63 5.14 -2.69
CA GLU A 93 -6.32 6.41 -3.34
C GLU A 93 -6.61 7.57 -2.40
N VAL A 94 -5.60 8.37 -2.09
CA VAL A 94 -5.74 9.52 -1.17
C VAL A 94 -6.26 10.77 -1.92
N GLN A 95 -6.28 10.75 -3.27
CA GLN A 95 -6.75 11.85 -4.13
C GLN A 95 -7.49 11.31 -5.36
N GLY A 96 -8.74 11.72 -5.57
CA GLY A 96 -9.67 11.16 -6.57
C GLY A 96 -9.57 11.71 -7.99
N GLU A 97 -8.38 12.15 -8.43
CA GLU A 97 -8.19 12.52 -9.84
C GLU A 97 -8.00 11.25 -10.68
N PRO A 98 -8.71 11.08 -11.81
CA PRO A 98 -8.61 9.89 -12.63
C PRO A 98 -7.16 9.61 -13.09
N GLU A 99 -6.61 8.47 -12.67
CA GLU A 99 -5.30 8.02 -13.11
C GLU A 99 -5.43 7.19 -14.40
N ALA A 100 -4.82 7.66 -15.48
CA ALA A 100 -4.88 7.00 -16.79
C ALA A 100 -4.33 5.57 -16.79
N GLN A 101 -3.48 5.21 -15.83
CA GLN A 101 -2.82 3.90 -15.74
C GLN A 101 -3.40 2.97 -14.68
N PHE A 102 -4.46 3.38 -13.96
CA PHE A 102 -5.05 2.63 -12.84
C PHE A 102 -5.36 1.17 -13.20
N THR A 103 -6.14 0.94 -14.25
CA THR A 103 -6.55 -0.42 -14.68
C THR A 103 -5.33 -1.28 -15.02
N ARG A 104 -4.32 -0.69 -15.66
CA ARG A 104 -3.08 -1.40 -16.02
C ARG A 104 -2.27 -1.77 -14.78
N ARG A 105 -2.20 -0.88 -13.78
CA ARG A 105 -1.53 -1.15 -12.50
C ARG A 105 -2.20 -2.30 -11.75
N MET A 106 -3.53 -2.24 -11.58
CA MET A 106 -4.29 -3.30 -10.91
C MET A 106 -4.14 -4.65 -11.61
N PHE A 107 -4.20 -4.67 -12.96
CA PHE A 107 -3.96 -5.90 -13.73
C PHE A 107 -2.52 -6.43 -13.54
N THR A 108 -1.53 -5.53 -13.53
CA THR A 108 -0.12 -5.91 -13.33
C THR A 108 0.10 -6.52 -11.95
N TYR A 109 -0.49 -5.94 -10.90
CA TYR A 109 -0.44 -6.50 -9.55
C TYR A 109 -1.08 -7.87 -9.49
N TYR A 110 -2.31 -8.01 -9.97
CA TYR A 110 -3.03 -9.28 -9.97
C TYR A 110 -2.23 -10.39 -10.67
N TYR A 111 -1.72 -10.12 -11.87
CA TYR A 111 -0.92 -11.09 -12.64
C TYR A 111 0.38 -11.46 -11.91
N ARG A 112 1.16 -10.47 -11.46
CA ARG A 112 2.46 -10.71 -10.80
C ARG A 112 2.30 -11.42 -9.46
N LEU A 113 1.21 -11.17 -8.73
CA LEU A 113 0.95 -11.83 -7.46
C LEU A 113 0.57 -13.31 -7.64
N ILE A 114 -0.26 -13.64 -8.62
CA ILE A 114 -0.58 -15.03 -8.95
C ILE A 114 0.69 -15.77 -9.38
N GLU A 115 1.50 -15.19 -10.26
CA GLU A 115 2.77 -15.79 -10.68
C GLU A 115 3.73 -16.05 -9.50
N ARG A 116 3.76 -15.13 -8.53
CA ARG A 116 4.70 -15.21 -7.40
C ARG A 116 4.26 -16.18 -6.31
N PHE A 117 2.96 -16.26 -6.01
CA PHE A 117 2.43 -16.94 -4.83
C PHE A 117 1.58 -18.17 -5.17
N ASP A 118 1.21 -18.39 -6.44
CA ASP A 118 0.37 -19.52 -6.91
C ASP A 118 -0.97 -19.66 -6.17
N GLU A 119 -1.46 -18.56 -5.58
CA GLU A 119 -2.68 -18.49 -4.80
C GLU A 119 -3.56 -17.33 -5.31
N PRO A 120 -4.90 -17.46 -5.24
CA PRO A 120 -5.81 -16.36 -5.56
C PRO A 120 -5.57 -15.17 -4.62
N VAL A 121 -5.37 -13.98 -5.18
CA VAL A 121 -5.30 -12.74 -4.41
C VAL A 121 -6.64 -12.00 -4.50
N VAL A 122 -7.13 -11.57 -3.34
CA VAL A 122 -8.27 -10.64 -3.27
C VAL A 122 -7.72 -9.22 -3.39
N SER A 123 -8.05 -8.54 -4.48
CA SER A 123 -7.74 -7.13 -4.69
C SER A 123 -8.95 -6.30 -4.32
N MET A 124 -8.76 -5.28 -3.47
CA MET A 124 -9.83 -4.43 -2.95
C MET A 124 -9.45 -2.96 -2.95
#